data_AF-A0AAF0QR17-F1
#
_entry.id   AF-A0AAF0QR17-F1
#
_cell.length_a   1.000
_cell.length_b   1.000
_cell.length_c   1.000
_cell.angle_alpha   90.00
_cell.angle_beta   90.00
_cell.angle_gamma   90.00
#
_symmetry.space_group_name_H-M   'P 1'
#
loop_
_entity.id
_entity.type
_entity.pdbx_description
1 polymer ?
#
loop_
_entity_poly.entity_id
_entity_poly.type
_entity_poly.pdbx_seq_one_letter_code
_entity_poly.pdbx_strand_id
1 'polypeptide(L)'
;MNNHSFKKKELKAEILAVSFSLLMAMILLILILLWYKWKKKKLKFREDFELPLFSLSTITRATNNFSVNNKIGEGGFGPVFTANLLE
;
A
#
# COMPACT_ATOMS: atom_id res chain seq x y z
N MET A 1 43.75 1.56 -45.25
CA MET A 1 42.59 1.05 -44.50
C MET A 1 41.37 1.88 -44.91
N ASN A 2 40.33 1.27 -45.45
CA ASN A 2 39.20 1.96 -46.09
C ASN A 2 38.19 2.54 -45.07
N ASN A 3 37.85 3.83 -45.18
CA ASN A 3 36.88 4.53 -44.30
C ASN A 3 35.52 3.81 -44.16
N HIS A 4 35.14 2.99 -45.13
CA HIS A 4 33.90 2.21 -45.11
C HIS A 4 33.90 1.09 -44.07
N SER A 5 35.04 0.44 -43.78
CA SER A 5 35.12 -0.59 -42.74
C SER A 5 35.11 -0.02 -41.33
N PHE A 6 35.67 1.19 -41.16
CA PHE A 6 35.65 1.93 -39.90
C PHE A 6 34.23 2.38 -39.53
N LYS A 7 33.50 3.02 -40.47
CA LYS A 7 32.09 3.40 -40.25
C LYS A 7 31.18 2.21 -39.91
N LYS A 8 31.43 1.03 -40.53
CA LYS A 8 30.68 -0.20 -40.20
C LYS A 8 30.93 -0.72 -38.78
N LYS A 9 32.09 -0.44 -38.18
CA LYS A 9 32.40 -0.83 -36.80
C LYS A 9 31.70 0.10 -35.79
N GLU A 10 31.77 1.41 -36.03
CA GLU A 10 31.07 2.44 -35.23
C GLU A 10 29.55 2.22 -35.22
N LEU A 11 28.93 2.03 -36.39
CA LEU A 11 27.48 1.79 -36.51
C LEU A 11 27.01 0.53 -35.75
N LYS A 12 27.83 -0.54 -35.73
CA LYS A 12 27.51 -1.76 -34.99
C LYS A 12 27.56 -1.55 -33.48
N ALA A 13 28.48 -0.71 -32.99
CA ALA A 13 28.59 -0.39 -31.57
C ALA A 13 27.44 0.51 -31.10
N GLU A 14 27.04 1.50 -31.90
CA GLU A 14 25.89 2.37 -31.60
C GLU A 14 24.58 1.59 -31.48
N ILE A 15 24.31 0.66 -32.40
CA ILE A 15 23.08 -0.16 -32.37
C ILE A 15 23.02 -1.00 -31.08
N LEU A 16 24.15 -1.56 -30.65
CA LEU A 16 24.22 -2.36 -29.42
C LEU A 16 23.93 -1.47 -28.19
N ALA A 17 24.49 -0.26 -28.14
CA ALA A 17 24.25 0.68 -27.05
C ALA A 17 22.79 1.16 -26.96
N VAL A 18 22.15 1.45 -28.11
CA VAL A 18 20.74 1.84 -28.17
C VAL A 18 19.84 0.71 -27.68
N SER A 19 20.12 -0.53 -28.10
CA SER A 19 19.34 -1.69 -27.66
C SER A 19 19.40 -1.91 -26.15
N PHE A 20 20.59 -1.77 -25.55
CA PHE A 20 20.76 -1.91 -24.10
C PHE A 20 20.06 -0.79 -23.33
N SER A 21 20.11 0.43 -23.85
CA SER A 21 19.43 1.59 -23.26
C SER A 21 17.91 1.39 -23.21
N LEU A 22 17.32 0.84 -24.29
CA LEU A 22 15.89 0.53 -24.35
C LEU A 22 15.49 -0.58 -23.36
N LEU A 23 16.29 -1.64 -23.27
CA LEU A 23 16.07 -2.72 -22.30
C LEU A 23 16.16 -2.21 -20.87
N MET A 24 17.17 -1.40 -20.55
CA MET A 24 17.35 -0.82 -19.24
C MET A 24 16.17 0.09 -18.85
N ALA A 25 15.72 0.95 -19.76
CA ALA A 25 14.54 1.79 -19.54
C ALA A 25 13.27 0.96 -19.30
N MET A 26 13.09 -0.13 -20.05
CA MET A 26 11.95 -1.04 -19.90
C MET A 26 11.98 -1.77 -18.54
N ILE A 27 13.15 -2.23 -18.11
CA ILE A 27 13.35 -2.86 -16.79
C ILE A 27 13.04 -1.86 -15.67
N LEU A 28 13.55 -0.63 -15.76
CA LEU A 28 13.27 0.43 -14.78
C LEU A 28 11.77 0.74 -14.72
N LEU A 29 11.10 0.82 -15.87
CA LEU A 29 9.66 1.04 -15.92
C LEU A 29 8.87 -0.10 -15.27
N ILE A 30 9.25 -1.36 -15.50
CA ILE A 30 8.65 -2.52 -14.83
C ILE A 30 8.86 -2.43 -13.31
N LEU A 31 10.08 -2.14 -12.85
CA LEU A 31 10.38 -2.00 -11.42
C LEU A 31 9.54 -0.89 -10.77
N ILE A 32 9.40 0.26 -11.44
CA ILE A 32 8.55 1.38 -10.99
C ILE A 32 7.08 0.94 -10.89
N LEU A 33 6.56 0.23 -11.90
CA LEU A 33 5.17 -0.27 -11.90
C LEU A 33 4.93 -1.30 -10.79
N LEU A 34 5.87 -2.21 -10.57
CA LEU A 34 5.82 -3.19 -9.48
C LEU A 34 5.83 -2.50 -8.12
N TRP A 35 6.71 -1.51 -7.93
CA TRP A 35 6.78 -0.71 -6.72
C TRP A 35 5.48 0.07 -6.48
N TYR A 36 4.95 0.72 -7.52
CA TYR A 36 3.68 1.45 -7.45
C TYR A 36 2.51 0.53 -7.07
N LYS A 37 2.43 -0.65 -7.68
CA LYS A 37 1.42 -1.67 -7.31
C LYS A 37 1.58 -2.15 -5.87
N TRP A 38 2.81 -2.38 -5.41
CA TRP A 38 3.07 -2.82 -4.04
C TRP A 38 2.69 -1.76 -3.01
N LYS A 39 3.04 -0.49 -3.27
CA LYS A 39 2.67 0.65 -2.41
C LYS A 39 1.15 0.79 -2.31
N LYS A 40 0.43 0.67 -3.43
CA LYS A 40 -1.04 0.74 -3.47
C LYS A 40 -1.70 -0.41 -2.70
N LYS A 41 -1.15 -1.64 -2.78
CA LYS A 41 -1.61 -2.78 -1.97
C LYS A 41 -1.45 -2.51 -0.48
N LYS A 42 -0.34 -1.90 -0.05
CA LYS A 42 -0.10 -1.54 1.36
C LYS A 42 -1.06 -0.45 1.85
N LEU A 43 -1.47 0.48 0.99
CA LEU A 43 -2.46 1.49 1.32
C LEU A 43 -3.86 0.89 1.46
N LYS A 44 -4.30 0.08 0.48
CA LYS A 44 -5.57 -0.65 0.57
C LYS A 44 -5.63 -1.59 1.76
N PHE A 45 -4.56 -2.31 2.05
CA PHE A 45 -4.49 -3.15 3.26
C PHE A 45 -4.65 -2.30 4.53
N ARG A 46 -4.17 -1.06 4.57
CA ARG A 46 -4.42 -0.17 5.71
C ARG A 46 -5.87 0.27 5.77
N GLU A 47 -6.48 0.66 4.65
CA GLU A 47 -7.90 1.00 4.57
C GLU A 47 -8.81 -0.20 4.95
N ASP A 48 -8.47 -1.42 4.51
CA ASP A 48 -9.21 -2.66 4.80
C ASP A 48 -9.00 -3.13 6.25
N PHE A 49 -7.85 -2.82 6.87
CA PHE A 49 -7.53 -3.13 8.28
C PHE A 49 -7.79 -1.96 9.23
N GLU A 50 -8.27 -0.82 8.74
CA GLU A 50 -8.99 0.16 9.53
C GLU A 50 -10.33 -0.49 9.91
N LEU A 51 -10.27 -1.36 10.92
CA LEU A 51 -11.40 -1.65 11.79
C LEU A 51 -12.19 -0.34 11.95
N PRO A 52 -13.53 -0.33 11.79
CA PRO A 52 -14.31 0.89 11.88
C PRO A 52 -13.87 1.68 13.12
N LEU A 53 -13.16 2.78 12.87
CA LEU A 53 -12.51 3.57 13.91
C LEU A 53 -13.59 4.42 14.55
N PHE A 54 -14.19 3.89 15.62
CA PHE A 54 -15.12 4.65 16.43
C PHE A 54 -14.35 5.63 17.30
N SER A 55 -14.72 6.91 17.24
CA SER A 55 -14.21 7.89 18.19
C SER A 55 -14.62 7.49 19.62
N LEU A 56 -13.84 7.94 20.61
CA LEU A 56 -14.20 7.75 22.02
C LEU A 56 -15.59 8.33 22.33
N SER A 57 -15.97 9.43 21.66
CA SER A 57 -17.32 10.02 21.77
C SER A 57 -18.41 9.08 21.27
N THR A 58 -18.18 8.35 20.17
CA THR A 58 -19.12 7.35 19.67
C THR A 58 -19.24 6.17 20.63
N ILE A 59 -18.12 5.68 21.16
CA ILE A 59 -18.10 4.55 22.12
C ILE A 59 -18.83 4.94 23.42
N THR A 60 -18.52 6.13 23.97
CA THR A 60 -19.18 6.63 25.18
C THR A 60 -20.68 6.83 24.95
N ARG A 61 -21.08 7.38 23.79
CA ARG A 61 -22.52 7.52 23.47
C ARG A 61 -23.21 6.16 23.34
N ALA A 62 -22.62 5.22 22.60
CA ALA A 62 -23.22 3.90 22.34
C ALA A 62 -23.34 3.05 23.62
N THR A 63 -22.42 3.21 24.58
CA THR A 63 -22.45 2.55 25.89
C THR A 63 -23.26 3.30 26.94
N ASN A 64 -23.88 4.43 26.60
CA ASN A 64 -24.52 5.36 27.54
C ASN A 64 -23.58 5.73 28.71
N ASN A 65 -22.39 6.23 28.33
CA ASN A 65 -21.29 6.59 29.22
C ASN A 65 -20.88 5.44 30.16
N PHE A 66 -20.74 4.23 29.62
CA PHE A 66 -20.44 3.01 30.39
C PHE A 66 -21.40 2.79 31.57
N SER A 67 -22.71 2.99 31.32
CA SER A 67 -23.75 2.80 32.33
C SER A 67 -23.72 1.38 32.90
N VAL A 68 -23.85 1.26 34.22
CA VAL A 68 -23.93 -0.05 34.91
C VAL A 68 -25.10 -0.89 34.40
N ASN A 69 -26.18 -0.26 33.93
CA ASN A 69 -27.33 -0.95 33.33
C ASN A 69 -26.96 -1.69 32.04
N ASN A 70 -25.89 -1.27 31.35
CA ASN A 70 -25.39 -1.89 30.14
C ASN A 70 -24.25 -2.88 30.41
N LYS A 71 -23.87 -3.10 31.67
CA LYS A 71 -22.83 -4.07 32.02
C LYS A 71 -23.37 -5.49 31.87
N ILE A 72 -22.68 -6.31 31.10
CA ILE A 72 -23.05 -7.71 30.85
C ILE A 72 -22.17 -8.71 31.63
N GLY A 73 -21.05 -8.25 32.20
CA GLY A 73 -20.19 -9.09 33.02
C GLY A 73 -18.93 -8.39 33.50
N GLU A 74 -18.19 -9.06 34.38
CA GLU A 74 -16.85 -8.67 34.81
C GLU A 74 -16.03 -9.92 35.16
N GLY A 75 -14.75 -9.92 34.81
CA GLY A 75 -13.81 -11.01 35.11
C GLY A 75 -12.37 -10.54 34.99
N GLY A 76 -11.43 -11.46 34.74
CA GLY A 76 -9.99 -11.14 34.61
C GLY A 76 -9.63 -10.17 33.47
N PHE A 77 -10.59 -9.86 32.59
CA PHE A 77 -10.46 -8.90 31.50
C PHE A 77 -11.08 -7.51 31.84
N GLY A 78 -11.67 -7.34 33.02
CA GLY A 78 -12.37 -6.12 33.43
C GLY A 78 -13.88 -6.15 33.14
N PRO A 79 -14.58 -5.00 33.30
CA PRO A 79 -16.01 -4.89 33.05
C PRO A 79 -16.34 -4.85 31.56
N VAL A 80 -17.36 -5.61 31.16
CA VAL A 80 -17.83 -5.70 29.77
C VAL A 80 -19.20 -5.03 29.67
N PHE A 81 -19.36 -4.11 28.72
CA PHE A 81 -20.59 -3.36 28.49
C PHE A 81 -21.15 -3.65 27.10
N THR A 82 -22.46 -3.78 26.99
CA THR A 82 -23.15 -3.74 25.69
C THR A 82 -23.21 -2.30 25.18
N ALA A 83 -23.17 -2.14 23.86
CA ALA A 83 -23.25 -0.86 23.19
C ALA A 83 -24.30 -0.94 22.08
N ASN A 84 -25.11 0.10 21.93
CA ASN A 84 -26.04 0.22 20.83
C ASN A 84 -25.70 1.48 20.03
N LEU A 85 -25.15 1.27 18.83
CA LEU A 85 -24.79 2.35 17.93
C LEU A 85 -26.02 2.76 17.14
N LEU A 86 -26.74 3.77 17.63
CA LEU A 86 -27.77 4.44 16.84
C LEU A 86 -27.05 5.41 15.89
N GLU A 87 -27.00 5.03 14.61
CA GLU A 87 -26.49 5.88 13.52
C GLU A 87 -27.39 7.10 13.30
#